data_AF-A0A7D9LS66-F1
#
_entry.id   AF-A0A7D9LS66-F1
#
_cell.length_a   1.000
_cell.length_b   1.000
_cell.length_c   1.000
_cell.angle_alpha   90.00
_cell.angle_beta   90.00
_cell.angle_gamma   90.00
#
_symmetry.space_group_name_H-M   'P 1'
#
loop_
_entity.id
_entity.type
_entity.pdbx_description
1 polymer ?
#
loop_
_entity_poly.entity_id
_entity_poly.type
_entity_poly.pdbx_seq_one_letter_code
_entity_poly.pdbx_strand_id
1 'polypeptide(L)'
;MALTTDEIFEKIGSFGRYQFMLLGMFGYVGIATLAPQIMIVTFITAEPDWMCVKAYNNSICNFTEPIGLTSDNYEARCDMPREAWKYVDGFTSVVTE
;
A
#
# COMPACT_ATOMS: atom_id res chain seq x y z
N MET A 1 29.40 21.67 -45.75
CA MET A 1 28.03 22.18 -45.90
C MET A 1 27.51 22.46 -44.50
N ALA A 2 27.12 23.71 -44.23
CA ALA A 2 26.52 24.08 -42.96
C ALA A 2 25.11 23.47 -42.91
N LEU A 3 24.78 22.82 -41.80
CA LEU A 3 23.48 22.20 -41.59
C LEU A 3 22.40 23.29 -41.58
N THR A 4 21.28 23.07 -42.27
CA THR A 4 20.18 24.04 -42.31
C THR A 4 19.43 24.05 -40.98
N THR A 5 18.84 25.18 -40.59
CA THR A 5 18.13 25.32 -39.29
C THR A 5 17.02 24.30 -39.09
N ASP A 6 16.35 23.86 -40.16
CA ASP A 6 15.28 22.84 -40.08
C ASP A 6 15.82 21.44 -39.72
N GLU A 7 16.97 21.05 -40.27
CA GLU A 7 17.64 19.78 -39.91
C GLU A 7 18.13 19.77 -38.45
N ILE A 8 18.47 20.95 -37.90
CA ILE A 8 18.82 21.09 -36.48
C ILE A 8 17.57 20.84 -35.61
N PHE A 9 16.42 21.41 -35.98
CA PHE A 9 15.18 21.24 -35.22
C PHE A 9 14.63 19.81 -35.28
N GLU A 10 14.71 19.13 -36.43
CA GLU A 10 14.29 17.73 -36.57
C GLU A 10 15.13 16.79 -35.67
N LYS A 11 16.42 17.11 -35.49
CA LYS A 11 17.34 16.33 -34.64
C LYS A 11 17.21 16.63 -33.15
N ILE A 12 16.79 17.83 -32.77
CA ILE A 12 16.51 18.23 -31.37
C ILE A 12 15.15 17.69 -30.91
N GLY A 13 14.15 17.64 -31.81
CA GLY A 13 12.80 17.15 -31.52
C GLY A 13 12.65 15.63 -31.52
N SER A 14 13.58 14.90 -32.14
CA SER A 14 13.58 13.43 -32.13
C SER A 14 14.16 12.92 -30.82
N PHE A 15 13.35 12.21 -30.02
CA PHE A 15 13.79 11.55 -28.78
C PHE A 15 14.90 10.54 -29.10
N GLY A 16 16.15 10.98 -28.99
CA GLY A 16 17.31 10.17 -29.32
C GLY A 16 17.57 9.09 -28.27
N ARG A 17 18.43 8.12 -28.60
CA ARG A 17 18.83 7.04 -27.68
C ARG A 17 19.34 7.55 -26.32
N TYR A 18 20.06 8.68 -26.33
CA TYR A 18 20.57 9.30 -25.11
C TYR A 18 19.46 9.93 -24.25
N GLN A 19 18.44 10.53 -24.86
CA GLN A 19 17.28 11.07 -24.12
C GLN A 19 16.44 9.95 -23.49
N PHE A 20 16.29 8.80 -24.15
CA PHE A 20 15.68 7.61 -23.53
C PHE A 20 16.48 7.08 -22.35
N MET A 21 17.81 7.05 -22.47
CA MET A 21 18.69 6.66 -21.36
C MET A 21 18.55 7.60 -20.16
N LEU A 22 18.56 8.92 -20.41
CA LEU A 22 18.36 9.91 -19.36
C LEU A 22 16.96 9.82 -18.74
N LEU A 23 15.92 9.69 -19.56
CA LEU A 23 14.55 9.52 -19.09
C LEU A 23 14.40 8.27 -18.21
N GLY A 24 15.01 7.15 -18.61
CA GLY A 24 15.03 5.93 -17.81
C GLY A 24 15.78 6.11 -16.49
N MET A 25 16.94 6.75 -16.51
CA MET A 25 17.75 6.99 -15.31
C MET A 25 17.04 7.93 -14.32
N PHE A 26 16.54 9.07 -14.79
CA PHE A 26 15.79 10.01 -13.94
C PHE A 26 14.44 9.43 -13.49
N GLY A 27 13.75 8.70 -14.37
CA GLY A 27 12.52 7.99 -14.02
C GLY A 27 12.75 6.94 -12.94
N TYR A 28 13.83 6.17 -13.03
CA TYR A 28 14.20 5.19 -12.01
C TYR A 28 14.51 5.85 -10.67
N VAL A 29 15.31 6.91 -10.65
CA VAL A 29 15.60 7.67 -9.42
C VAL A 29 14.32 8.28 -8.83
N GLY A 30 13.44 8.81 -9.68
CA GLY A 30 12.14 9.35 -9.26
C GLY A 30 11.25 8.29 -8.60
N ILE A 31 11.10 7.13 -9.22
CA ILE A 31 10.31 6.02 -8.66
C ILE A 31 10.96 5.50 -7.37
N ALA A 32 12.29 5.31 -7.36
CA ALA A 32 12.99 4.79 -6.19
C ALA A 32 12.90 5.72 -4.97
N THR A 33 12.79 7.03 -5.18
CA THR A 33 12.65 8.02 -4.10
C THR A 33 11.20 8.20 -3.65
N LEU A 34 10.24 8.17 -4.58
CA LEU A 34 8.83 8.39 -4.27
C LEU A 34 8.11 7.13 -3.79
N ALA A 35 8.44 5.95 -4.33
CA ALA A 35 7.75 4.71 -4.01
C ALA A 35 7.76 4.39 -2.51
N PRO A 36 8.89 4.48 -1.77
CA PRO A 36 8.88 4.23 -0.34
C PRO A 36 7.95 5.14 0.44
N GLN A 37 7.87 6.43 0.07
CA GLN A 37 7.00 7.41 0.73
C GLN A 37 5.51 7.05 0.57
N ILE A 38 5.12 6.60 -0.63
CA ILE A 38 3.76 6.17 -0.92
C ILE A 38 3.44 4.85 -0.19
N MET A 39 4.41 3.94 -0.11
CA MET A 39 4.24 2.65 0.55
C MET A 39 4.04 2.78 2.06
N ILE A 40 4.62 3.79 2.73
CA ILE A 40 4.47 3.97 4.19
C ILE A 40 2.98 4.04 4.58
N VAL A 41 2.17 4.77 3.82
CA VAL A 41 0.72 4.90 4.10
C VAL A 41 0.05 3.54 4.12
N THR A 42 0.38 2.67 3.17
CA THR A 42 -0.23 1.33 3.11
C THR A 42 0.10 0.46 4.31
N PHE A 43 1.30 0.61 4.90
CA PHE A 43 1.69 -0.16 6.08
C PHE A 43 1.08 0.40 7.37
N ILE A 44 1.03 1.72 7.54
CA ILE A 44 0.44 2.33 8.75
C ILE A 44 -1.07 2.19 8.80
N THR A 45 -1.75 2.08 7.64
CA THR A 45 -3.19 1.84 7.57
C THR A 45 -3.55 0.39 7.34
N ALA A 46 -2.56 -0.53 7.31
CA ALA A 46 -2.85 -1.94 7.19
C ALA A 46 -3.68 -2.38 8.39
N GLU A 47 -4.78 -3.09 8.15
CA GLU A 47 -5.63 -3.53 9.23
C GLU A 47 -5.12 -4.87 9.78
N PRO A 48 -4.86 -4.99 11.10
CA PRO A 48 -4.47 -6.25 11.68
C PRO A 48 -5.66 -7.19 11.81
N ASP A 49 -5.36 -8.48 11.86
CA ASP A 49 -6.36 -9.51 12.16
C ASP A 49 -6.98 -9.25 13.54
N TRP A 50 -8.19 -9.75 13.75
CA TRP A 50 -8.90 -9.63 15.02
C TRP A 50 -9.26 -11.00 15.59
N MET A 51 -9.45 -11.08 16.90
CA MET A 51 -9.82 -12.31 17.61
C MET A 51 -10.79 -12.03 18.76
N CYS A 52 -11.55 -13.05 19.15
CA CYS A 52 -12.46 -12.97 20.29
C CYS A 52 -11.71 -12.76 21.61
N VAL A 53 -12.27 -11.94 22.50
CA VAL A 53 -11.77 -11.78 23.86
C VAL A 53 -12.21 -12.99 24.68
N LYS A 54 -11.26 -13.81 25.15
CA LYS A 54 -11.54 -15.05 25.91
C LYS A 54 -12.37 -14.87 27.18
N ALA A 55 -12.37 -13.67 27.77
CA ALA A 55 -13.12 -13.35 28.97
C ALA A 55 -14.56 -12.87 28.68
N TYR A 56 -14.89 -12.62 27.42
CA TYR A 56 -16.21 -12.15 27.01
C TYR A 56 -17.15 -13.32 26.79
N ASN A 57 -18.47 -13.07 26.85
CA ASN A 57 -19.47 -14.12 26.72
C ASN A 57 -19.31 -14.89 25.39
N ASN A 58 -18.99 -16.17 25.48
CA ASN A 58 -18.66 -17.04 24.34
C ASN A 58 -19.84 -17.22 23.36
N SER A 59 -21.07 -16.85 23.75
CA SER A 59 -22.22 -16.83 22.83
C SER A 59 -22.21 -15.68 21.84
N ILE A 60 -21.43 -14.62 22.10
CA ILE A 60 -21.37 -13.41 21.26
C ILE A 60 -20.21 -13.51 20.26
N CYS A 61 -19.05 -13.98 20.68
CA CYS A 61 -17.89 -14.21 19.82
C CYS A 61 -17.35 -15.62 20.08
N ASN A 62 -17.55 -16.53 19.13
CA ASN A 62 -17.22 -17.96 19.25
C ASN A 62 -16.12 -18.41 18.26
N PHE A 63 -15.30 -17.46 17.80
CA PHE A 63 -14.21 -17.76 16.87
C PHE A 63 -12.93 -18.10 17.64
N THR A 64 -12.33 -19.23 17.31
CA THR A 64 -11.10 -19.72 17.96
C THR A 64 -9.84 -19.20 17.26
N GLU A 65 -9.93 -18.92 15.96
CA GLU A 65 -8.81 -18.50 15.13
C GLU A 65 -8.85 -16.98 14.86
N PRO A 66 -7.68 -16.36 14.61
CA PRO A 66 -7.62 -14.98 14.13
C PRO A 66 -8.33 -14.83 12.79
N ILE A 67 -9.13 -13.77 12.67
CA ILE A 67 -9.93 -13.46 11.49
C ILE A 67 -9.30 -12.23 10.83
N GLY A 68 -8.76 -12.43 9.63
CA GLY A 68 -8.14 -11.39 8.81
C GLY A 68 -9.06 -10.84 7.73
N LEU A 69 -8.59 -9.83 6.99
CA LEU A 69 -9.37 -9.16 5.93
C LEU A 69 -9.89 -10.11 4.84
N THR A 70 -9.19 -11.22 4.58
CA THR A 70 -9.53 -12.16 3.50
C THR A 70 -10.44 -13.29 3.96
N SER A 71 -10.85 -13.32 5.22
CA SER A 71 -11.68 -14.39 5.77
C SER A 71 -13.17 -14.10 5.57
N ASP A 72 -13.96 -15.15 5.33
CA ASP A 72 -15.40 -15.02 5.09
C ASP A 72 -16.15 -14.38 6.27
N ASN A 73 -15.62 -14.56 7.49
CA ASN A 73 -16.21 -14.05 8.72
C ASN A 73 -15.69 -12.67 9.13
N TYR A 74 -14.93 -11.99 8.27
CA TYR A 74 -14.31 -10.70 8.58
C TYR A 74 -15.31 -9.65 9.09
N GLU A 75 -16.50 -9.59 8.47
CA GLU A 75 -17.56 -8.63 8.82
C GLU A 75 -18.33 -9.01 10.10
N ALA A 76 -18.18 -10.23 10.62
CA ALA A 76 -18.95 -10.70 11.77
C ALA A 76 -18.75 -9.83 13.03
N ARG A 77 -17.58 -9.20 13.16
CA ARG A 77 -17.29 -8.26 14.26
C ARG A 77 -18.16 -6.98 14.23
N CYS A 78 -18.73 -6.62 13.09
CA CYS A 78 -19.54 -5.41 12.92
C CYS A 78 -20.88 -5.52 13.66
N ASP A 79 -21.38 -6.74 13.80
CA ASP A 79 -22.61 -7.06 14.54
C ASP A 79 -22.35 -7.35 16.04
N MET A 80 -21.08 -7.29 16.46
CA MET A 80 -20.67 -7.60 17.82
C MET A 80 -20.34 -6.32 18.62
N PRO A 81 -20.64 -6.30 19.93
CA PRO A 81 -20.17 -5.24 20.80
C PRO A 81 -18.63 -5.19 20.81
N ARG A 82 -18.07 -3.98 20.84
CA ARG A 82 -16.62 -3.73 20.73
C ARG A 82 -15.78 -4.49 21.75
N GLU A 83 -16.33 -4.77 22.93
CA GLU A 83 -15.68 -5.50 24.03
C GLU A 83 -15.55 -7.01 23.77
N ALA A 84 -16.29 -7.54 22.80
CA ALA A 84 -16.31 -8.98 22.48
C ALA A 84 -15.07 -9.43 21.69
N TRP A 85 -14.40 -8.51 21.00
CA TRP A 85 -13.29 -8.81 20.11
C TRP A 85 -12.20 -7.74 20.22
N LYS A 86 -10.97 -8.15 19.93
CA LYS A 86 -9.81 -7.24 19.91
C LYS A 86 -8.91 -7.54 18.72
N TYR A 87 -8.15 -6.54 18.31
CA TYR A 87 -7.11 -6.74 17.31
C TYR A 87 -5.98 -7.60 17.87
N VAL A 88 -5.33 -8.36 17.00
CA VAL A 88 -4.14 -9.15 17.31
C VAL A 88 -2.93 -8.20 17.34
N ASP A 89 -2.11 -8.31 18.39
CA ASP A 89 -0.86 -7.54 18.50
C ASP A 89 0.20 -8.12 17.56
N GLY A 90 0.16 -7.72 16.28
CA GLY A 90 1.15 -8.10 15.26
C GLY A 90 1.99 -6.93 14.76
N PHE A 91 1.39 -5.75 14.62
CA PHE A 91 2.04 -4.52 14.19
C PHE A 91 1.18 -3.30 14.57
N THR A 92 1.80 -2.13 14.71
CA THR A 92 1.07 -0.89 15.00
C THR A 92 0.38 -0.38 13.75
N SER A 93 -0.93 -0.20 13.84
CA SER A 93 -1.76 0.38 12.79
C SER A 93 -2.56 1.54 13.35
N VAL A 94 -2.74 2.59 12.54
CA VAL A 94 -3.63 3.71 12.86
C VAL A 94 -5.07 3.25 13.06
N VAL A 95 -5.46 2.09 12.52
CA VAL A 95 -6.79 1.49 12.72
C VAL A 95 -6.99 0.97 14.16
N THR A 96 -5.91 0.69 14.87
CA THR A 96 -5.96 0.11 16.23
C THR A 96 -5.88 1.12 17.36
N GLU A 97 -5.49 2.37 17.07
CA GLU A 97 -5.47 3.50 18.02
C GLU A 97 -6.85 4.18 18.14
#